data_AF-A0A3E0VKB9-F1
#
_entry.id   AF-A0A3E0VKB9-F1
#
_cell.length_a   1.000
_cell.length_b   1.000
_cell.length_c   1.000
_cell.angle_alpha   90.00
_cell.angle_beta   90.00
_cell.angle_gamma   90.00
#
_symmetry.space_group_name_H-M   'P 1'
#
loop_
_entity.id
_entity.type
_entity.pdbx_description
1 polymer ?
#
loop_
_entity_poly.entity_id
_entity_poly.type
_entity_poly.pdbx_seq_one_letter_code
_entity_poly.pdbx_strand_id
1 'polypeptide(L)'
;MKKFTAVIAAIVIVGAGFVATPAYAAESPDPRPEVATVAPPVEVTPPHAREIQAHTPAQADAGVQAAPDAASDASIYGQVSDADGFVSGVIVTAFQFDAKGKLTFQSASVTTDGTGAYTIEGLAAGNYWLEFEEHRNPDMPSWQWWGSDTFNPYGNWFTVPAHAGVRTDFTLADLAGVKGSVTCETCAGAPDPSLVTIYVGAYNGSTDTYDFIDSEHPGADGSFGFDSLFPFDDYRIFARYTGTGPFNEYSNSEQFAMTADTFAATSVNITRHVDPVSGIRPSVNSNVNAFYWDYLTRLPSSSDVSFWGAQIQRGANLSIIAAGFVSSDEYRYIRIDNAYRTILGREPDAAGRLNWLTGMRGGVLTTDDIETTFYASDEYYLQHGNSNRGFTEAIYRTLLGRDGTSSDYDFWSNLVVKNGRSWVIHQFWDSQETISARVSGMYKLYLGRTPDAAGLANWVGIALQIGDSGLRAGLSGSDEYFVRSQFRFREE
;
A
#
# COMPACT_ATOMS: atom_id res chain seq x y z
N MET A 1 19.44 25.51 -47.70
CA MET A 1 18.04 25.45 -48.19
C MET A 1 17.37 24.35 -47.39
N LYS A 2 16.28 24.52 -46.62
CA LYS A 2 15.11 25.40 -46.72
C LYS A 2 14.71 25.90 -45.33
N LYS A 3 14.12 27.10 -45.28
CA LYS A 3 13.40 27.68 -44.14
C LYS A 3 12.11 26.88 -43.90
N PHE A 4 11.74 26.62 -42.65
CA PHE A 4 10.33 26.50 -42.26
C PHE A 4 10.11 27.15 -40.90
N THR A 5 9.34 28.22 -40.94
CA THR A 5 8.90 29.07 -39.84
C THR A 5 7.92 28.32 -38.95
N ALA A 6 8.14 28.34 -37.64
CA ALA A 6 7.23 27.79 -36.65
C ALA A 6 5.98 28.67 -36.51
N VAL A 7 4.82 28.14 -36.92
CA VAL A 7 3.50 28.54 -36.47
C VAL A 7 2.69 27.26 -36.30
N ILE A 8 2.58 26.75 -35.07
CA ILE A 8 1.50 25.82 -34.71
C ILE A 8 0.98 26.25 -33.34
N ALA A 9 0.03 27.19 -33.39
CA ALA A 9 -1.04 27.30 -32.43
C ALA A 9 -2.34 27.05 -33.21
N ALA A 10 -3.19 26.19 -32.66
CA ALA A 10 -4.55 25.82 -33.10
C ALA A 10 -4.71 24.75 -34.20
N ILE A 11 -5.14 23.56 -33.74
CA ILE A 11 -6.15 22.63 -34.30
C ILE A 11 -5.86 21.99 -35.66
N VAL A 12 -5.81 20.65 -35.70
CA VAL A 12 -6.63 19.78 -36.60
C VAL A 12 -6.43 18.31 -36.24
N ILE A 13 -7.54 17.69 -35.86
CA ILE A 13 -7.87 16.27 -35.95
C ILE A 13 -7.65 15.79 -37.40
N VAL A 14 -6.83 14.76 -37.65
CA VAL A 14 -7.07 13.63 -38.59
C VAL A 14 -5.85 12.68 -38.56
N GLY A 15 -6.12 11.45 -38.11
CA GLY A 15 -5.54 10.16 -38.53
C GLY A 15 -4.10 10.06 -39.04
N ALA A 16 -3.22 9.53 -38.18
CA ALA A 16 -2.29 8.46 -38.54
C ALA A 16 -2.22 7.49 -37.36
N GLY A 17 -2.72 6.28 -37.56
CA GLY A 17 -2.88 5.27 -36.51
C GLY A 17 -1.54 4.78 -35.99
N PHE A 18 -1.33 4.92 -34.68
CA PHE A 18 -0.49 4.02 -33.92
C PHE A 18 -1.39 2.87 -33.46
N VAL A 19 -1.41 1.79 -34.21
CA VAL A 19 -1.93 0.51 -33.71
C VAL A 19 -0.78 -0.14 -32.95
N ALA A 20 -0.60 0.24 -31.68
CA ALA A 20 -0.12 -0.73 -30.73
C ALA A 20 -1.29 -1.68 -30.50
N THR A 21 -1.19 -2.93 -30.96
CA THR A 21 -2.16 -3.96 -30.61
C THR A 21 -2.22 -4.06 -29.10
N PRO A 22 -3.36 -3.71 -28.46
CA PRO A 22 -3.52 -3.93 -27.03
C PRO A 22 -3.58 -5.44 -26.81
N ALA A 23 -2.70 -5.97 -25.96
CA ALA A 23 -2.95 -7.27 -25.37
C ALA A 23 -4.24 -7.15 -24.55
N TYR A 24 -5.22 -7.98 -24.88
CA TYR A 24 -6.51 -8.13 -24.21
C TYR A 24 -6.35 -8.08 -22.68
N ALA A 25 -6.72 -6.95 -22.05
CA ALA A 25 -7.15 -6.92 -20.66
C ALA A 25 -8.67 -7.10 -20.71
N ALA A 26 -9.14 -8.26 -20.25
CA ALA A 26 -10.56 -8.59 -20.21
C ALA A 26 -11.32 -7.55 -19.37
N GLU A 27 -12.48 -7.12 -19.88
CA GLU A 27 -13.47 -6.31 -19.16
C GLU A 27 -13.82 -6.98 -17.82
N SER A 28 -13.54 -6.29 -16.72
CA SER A 28 -14.20 -6.54 -15.44
C SER A 28 -15.33 -5.52 -15.28
N PRO A 29 -16.57 -5.95 -14.96
CA PRO A 29 -17.65 -5.03 -14.70
C PRO A 29 -17.41 -4.30 -13.37
N ASP A 30 -17.53 -2.96 -13.42
CA ASP A 30 -17.64 -2.11 -12.23
C ASP A 30 -18.98 -2.40 -11.53
N PRO A 31 -18.93 -2.74 -10.23
CA PRO A 31 -19.73 -1.94 -9.30
C PRO A 31 -18.96 -1.71 -8.00
N ARG A 32 -18.32 -0.55 -7.84
CA ARG A 32 -17.91 -0.11 -6.50
C ARG A 32 -18.98 0.80 -5.90
N PRO A 33 -19.53 0.43 -4.73
CA PRO A 33 -20.28 1.39 -3.94
C PRO A 33 -19.36 2.51 -3.47
N GLU A 34 -19.93 3.71 -3.43
CA GLU A 34 -19.40 4.92 -2.78
C GLU A 34 -18.82 4.56 -1.40
N VAL A 35 -17.79 5.28 -0.94
CA VAL A 35 -17.28 5.11 0.42
C VAL A 35 -18.44 5.43 1.36
N ALA A 36 -19.13 4.39 1.85
CA ALA A 36 -20.11 4.55 2.91
C ALA A 36 -19.39 5.28 4.02
N THR A 37 -19.93 6.42 4.44
CA THR A 37 -19.37 7.25 5.50
C THR A 37 -19.08 6.37 6.69
N VAL A 38 -17.80 6.02 6.89
CA VAL A 38 -17.36 5.24 8.04
C VAL A 38 -17.48 6.22 9.20
N ALA A 39 -18.47 6.00 10.06
CA ALA A 39 -18.53 6.74 11.30
C ALA A 39 -17.18 6.56 12.02
N PRO A 40 -16.56 7.63 12.56
CA PRO A 40 -15.33 7.48 13.30
C PRO A 40 -15.57 6.44 14.40
N PRO A 41 -14.70 5.44 14.55
CA PRO A 41 -14.92 4.36 15.50
C PRO A 41 -15.08 4.94 16.89
N VAL A 42 -16.08 4.45 17.63
CA VAL A 42 -15.91 4.36 19.08
C VAL A 42 -14.73 3.43 19.26
N GLU A 43 -13.67 3.91 19.90
CA GLU A 43 -12.51 3.09 20.24
C GLU A 43 -13.05 1.87 21.01
N VAL A 44 -13.18 0.73 20.32
CA VAL A 44 -13.50 -0.53 20.97
C VAL A 44 -12.20 -0.92 21.62
N THR A 45 -11.94 -0.37 22.81
CA THR A 45 -10.89 -0.89 23.68
C THR A 45 -11.24 -2.36 23.88
N PRO A 46 -10.44 -3.31 23.36
CA PRO A 46 -10.62 -4.69 23.72
C PRO A 46 -10.49 -4.76 25.24
N PRO A 47 -11.20 -5.65 25.93
CA PRO A 47 -10.68 -6.16 27.18
C PRO A 47 -9.43 -6.99 26.83
N HIS A 48 -8.31 -6.30 26.57
CA HIS A 48 -6.94 -6.80 26.46
C HIS A 48 -6.77 -8.22 25.87
N ALA A 49 -6.91 -8.38 24.55
CA ALA A 49 -6.47 -9.61 23.87
C ALA A 49 -4.96 -9.65 23.59
N ARG A 50 -4.28 -8.49 23.44
CA ARG A 50 -2.84 -8.43 23.11
C ARG A 50 -1.88 -8.19 24.28
N GLU A 51 -2.39 -7.96 25.49
CA GLU A 51 -1.54 -7.84 26.69
C GLU A 51 -1.34 -9.18 27.43
N ILE A 52 -1.87 -10.28 26.88
CA ILE A 52 -1.62 -11.65 27.35
C ILE A 52 -0.70 -12.40 26.36
N GLN A 53 0.44 -11.81 26.02
CA GLN A 53 1.59 -12.59 25.53
C GLN A 53 2.78 -12.37 26.45
N ALA A 54 2.81 -13.13 27.55
CA ALA A 54 4.02 -13.76 28.12
C ALA A 54 3.70 -14.52 29.42
N HIS A 55 2.86 -15.57 29.37
CA HIS A 55 2.92 -16.59 30.41
C HIS A 55 3.06 -17.98 29.78
N THR A 56 4.32 -18.34 29.53
CA THR A 56 4.78 -19.73 29.51
C THR A 56 4.18 -20.52 30.68
N PRO A 57 3.81 -21.81 30.48
CA PRO A 57 3.23 -22.64 31.51
C PRO A 57 4.32 -23.09 32.51
N ALA A 58 4.67 -22.22 33.46
CA ALA A 58 5.36 -22.54 34.71
C ALA A 58 5.51 -21.29 35.56
N GLN A 59 4.57 -21.05 36.48
CA GLN A 59 4.85 -20.77 37.89
C GLN A 59 3.51 -20.60 38.61
N ALA A 60 3.11 -21.66 39.30
CA ALA A 60 2.40 -21.47 40.55
C ALA A 60 3.28 -20.56 41.42
N ASP A 61 2.84 -19.33 41.65
CA ASP A 61 3.32 -18.57 42.80
C ASP A 61 2.13 -18.19 43.67
N ALA A 62 2.18 -18.76 44.87
CA ALA A 62 1.23 -18.58 45.92
C ALA A 62 1.29 -17.14 46.45
N GLY A 63 0.10 -16.56 46.68
CA GLY A 63 -0.07 -15.58 47.74
C GLY A 63 -0.45 -14.18 47.29
N VAL A 64 -1.73 -13.96 46.97
CA VAL A 64 -2.45 -12.76 47.39
C VAL A 64 -3.88 -13.16 47.78
N GLN A 65 -4.26 -12.84 49.02
CA GLN A 65 -5.52 -13.22 49.65
C GLN A 65 -6.74 -12.53 49.03
N ALA A 66 -7.85 -13.26 49.07
CA ALA A 66 -9.21 -12.85 48.71
C ALA A 66 -9.63 -11.48 49.27
N ALA A 67 -10.38 -10.72 48.47
CA ALA A 67 -11.33 -9.75 49.02
C ALA A 67 -12.58 -10.53 49.49
N PRO A 68 -13.02 -10.39 50.77
CA PRO A 68 -14.07 -11.22 51.35
C PRO A 68 -15.48 -10.60 51.25
N ASP A 69 -16.49 -11.48 51.42
CA ASP A 69 -17.89 -11.22 51.82
C ASP A 69 -18.98 -11.01 50.74
N ALA A 70 -18.99 -11.84 49.71
CA ALA A 70 -20.23 -12.42 49.17
C ALA A 70 -20.02 -13.94 49.15
N ALA A 71 -21.01 -14.73 49.58
CA ALA A 71 -20.87 -16.17 49.65
C ALA A 71 -20.34 -16.76 48.33
N SER A 72 -19.19 -17.42 48.42
CA SER A 72 -18.45 -17.99 47.29
C SER A 72 -18.97 -19.38 46.95
N ASP A 73 -20.24 -19.49 46.59
CA ASP A 73 -20.90 -20.74 46.21
C ASP A 73 -21.74 -20.61 44.93
N ALA A 74 -21.60 -19.50 44.20
CA ALA A 74 -22.17 -19.38 42.86
C ALA A 74 -21.37 -20.22 41.86
N SER A 75 -22.00 -20.59 40.76
CA SER A 75 -21.38 -21.39 39.70
C SER A 75 -21.83 -20.98 38.30
N ILE A 76 -20.96 -21.24 37.32
CA ILE A 76 -21.27 -21.20 35.89
C ILE A 76 -21.06 -22.61 35.37
N TYR A 77 -22.04 -23.18 34.68
CA TYR A 77 -21.93 -24.53 34.12
C TYR A 77 -22.60 -24.62 32.76
N GLY A 78 -22.26 -25.62 31.97
CA GLY A 78 -22.83 -25.76 30.64
C GLY A 78 -22.23 -26.92 29.87
N GLN A 79 -22.57 -26.99 28.59
CA GLN A 79 -21.93 -27.87 27.62
C GLN A 79 -21.37 -27.09 26.44
N VAL A 80 -20.22 -27.53 25.94
CA VAL A 80 -19.58 -27.02 24.74
C VAL A 80 -19.77 -28.02 23.60
N SER A 81 -20.20 -27.51 22.46
CA SER A 81 -20.42 -28.27 21.22
C SER A 81 -19.81 -27.55 20.02
N ASP A 82 -19.76 -28.22 18.88
CA ASP A 82 -19.45 -27.66 17.56
C ASP A 82 -20.38 -28.29 16.50
N ALA A 83 -20.03 -28.17 15.23
CA ALA A 83 -20.79 -28.79 14.12
C ALA A 83 -20.80 -30.33 14.16
N ASP A 84 -19.81 -30.97 14.79
CA ASP A 84 -19.59 -32.41 14.83
C ASP A 84 -20.14 -33.07 16.12
N GLY A 85 -20.37 -32.30 17.19
CA GLY A 85 -20.97 -32.78 18.43
C GLY A 85 -20.44 -32.08 19.68
N PHE A 86 -20.40 -32.79 20.80
CA PHE A 86 -19.85 -32.25 22.05
C PHE A 86 -18.31 -32.28 22.05
N VAL A 87 -17.69 -31.22 22.56
CA VAL A 87 -16.24 -31.02 22.46
C VAL A 87 -15.58 -31.13 23.84
N SER A 88 -14.68 -32.10 23.98
CA SER A 88 -13.85 -32.29 25.18
C SER A 88 -12.52 -31.57 25.07
N GLY A 89 -11.94 -31.12 26.18
CA GLY A 89 -10.61 -30.50 26.18
C GLY A 89 -10.61 -28.99 25.93
N VAL A 90 -11.78 -28.36 25.82
CA VAL A 90 -11.93 -26.91 25.70
C VAL A 90 -11.66 -26.28 27.06
N ILE A 91 -10.78 -25.29 27.11
CA ILE A 91 -10.51 -24.54 28.34
C ILE A 91 -11.58 -23.44 28.44
N VAL A 92 -12.37 -23.47 29.51
CA VAL A 92 -13.43 -22.50 29.78
C VAL A 92 -12.98 -21.60 30.93
N THR A 93 -12.84 -20.31 30.66
CA THR A 93 -12.35 -19.32 31.61
C THR A 93 -13.42 -18.27 31.90
N ALA A 94 -13.72 -18.07 33.18
CA ALA A 94 -14.58 -17.00 33.64
C ALA A 94 -13.75 -15.77 34.05
N PHE A 95 -14.08 -14.62 33.48
CA PHE A 95 -13.46 -13.33 33.79
C PHE A 95 -14.48 -12.45 34.51
N GLN A 96 -14.14 -11.95 35.70
CA GLN A 96 -14.98 -11.02 36.46
C GLN A 96 -14.52 -9.58 36.24
N PHE A 97 -15.47 -8.66 36.26
CA PHE A 97 -15.19 -7.21 36.17
C PHE A 97 -16.07 -6.42 37.11
N ASP A 98 -15.58 -5.25 37.49
CA ASP A 98 -16.32 -4.32 38.33
C ASP A 98 -17.40 -3.56 37.55
N ALA A 99 -18.21 -2.77 38.27
CA ALA A 99 -19.28 -1.96 37.69
C ALA A 99 -18.78 -0.86 36.72
N LYS A 100 -17.46 -0.66 36.60
CA LYS A 100 -16.82 0.27 35.66
C LYS A 100 -16.18 -0.45 34.46
N GLY A 101 -16.40 -1.77 34.33
CA GLY A 101 -15.86 -2.58 33.24
C GLY A 101 -14.38 -2.91 33.38
N LYS A 102 -13.76 -2.61 34.53
CA LYS A 102 -12.37 -2.97 34.77
C LYS A 102 -12.29 -4.44 35.16
N LEU A 103 -11.47 -5.21 34.45
CA LEU A 103 -11.09 -6.57 34.81
C LEU A 103 -10.61 -6.58 36.27
N THR A 104 -11.36 -7.26 37.12
CA THR A 104 -10.99 -7.37 38.52
C THR A 104 -9.99 -8.49 38.67
N PHE A 105 -10.25 -9.70 38.14
CA PHE A 105 -9.36 -10.87 38.16
C PHE A 105 -9.82 -11.96 37.14
N GLN A 106 -8.92 -12.86 36.71
CA GLN A 106 -9.31 -14.18 36.16
C GLN A 106 -9.86 -15.01 37.32
N SER A 107 -11.15 -15.35 37.31
CA SER A 107 -11.80 -15.89 38.51
C SER A 107 -11.60 -17.39 38.66
N ALA A 108 -11.60 -18.15 37.55
CA ALA A 108 -11.34 -19.59 37.52
C ALA A 108 -11.36 -20.11 36.07
N SER A 109 -10.67 -21.22 35.82
CA SER A 109 -10.70 -21.95 34.55
C SER A 109 -10.89 -23.44 34.79
N VAL A 110 -11.62 -24.10 33.90
CA VAL A 110 -11.86 -25.55 33.90
C VAL A 110 -11.77 -26.09 32.47
N THR A 111 -11.62 -27.40 32.31
CA THR A 111 -11.60 -28.04 30.99
C THR A 111 -12.86 -28.88 30.81
N THR A 112 -13.47 -28.85 29.62
CA THR A 112 -14.64 -29.67 29.32
C THR A 112 -14.31 -31.17 29.37
N ASP A 113 -15.24 -31.96 29.91
CA ASP A 113 -15.11 -33.40 29.96
C ASP A 113 -15.47 -34.08 28.63
N GLY A 114 -15.47 -35.42 28.60
CA GLY A 114 -15.79 -36.22 27.41
C GLY A 114 -17.23 -36.07 26.89
N THR A 115 -18.10 -35.34 27.60
CA THR A 115 -19.47 -35.00 27.20
C THR A 115 -19.62 -33.51 26.86
N GLY A 116 -18.49 -32.79 26.78
CA GLY A 116 -18.44 -31.34 26.60
C GLY A 116 -18.87 -30.56 27.82
N ALA A 117 -19.14 -31.20 28.96
CA ALA A 117 -19.66 -30.52 30.14
C ALA A 117 -18.54 -29.82 30.91
N TYR A 118 -18.87 -28.67 31.50
CA TYR A 118 -17.99 -27.93 32.40
C TYR A 118 -18.79 -27.31 33.55
N THR A 119 -18.13 -27.13 34.70
CA THR A 119 -18.67 -26.42 35.86
C THR A 119 -17.56 -25.65 36.55
N ILE A 120 -17.73 -24.34 36.65
CA ILE A 120 -16.88 -23.43 37.43
C ILE A 120 -17.62 -23.12 38.72
N GLU A 121 -17.09 -23.57 39.86
CA GLU A 121 -17.69 -23.37 41.19
C GLU A 121 -16.94 -22.31 42.01
N GLY A 122 -17.55 -21.88 43.12
CA GLY A 122 -16.89 -20.99 44.07
C GLY A 122 -16.83 -19.53 43.64
N LEU A 123 -17.64 -19.13 42.66
CA LEU A 123 -17.67 -17.78 42.14
C LEU A 123 -18.38 -16.83 43.10
N ALA A 124 -17.92 -15.58 43.12
CA ALA A 124 -18.64 -14.50 43.77
C ALA A 124 -19.81 -14.03 42.90
N ALA A 125 -20.80 -13.38 43.51
CA ALA A 125 -21.83 -12.70 42.73
C ALA A 125 -21.21 -11.55 41.91
N GLY A 126 -21.57 -11.41 40.64
CA GLY A 126 -21.03 -10.35 39.79
C GLY A 126 -21.30 -10.55 38.30
N ASN A 127 -20.64 -9.74 37.47
CA ASN A 127 -20.74 -9.83 36.02
C ASN A 127 -19.53 -10.56 35.46
N TYR A 128 -19.79 -11.42 34.47
CA TYR A 128 -18.80 -12.32 33.92
C TYR A 128 -18.83 -12.35 32.39
N TRP A 129 -17.64 -12.49 31.81
CA TRP A 129 -17.41 -12.95 30.44
C TRP A 129 -16.91 -14.37 30.54
N LEU A 130 -17.24 -15.16 29.53
CA LEU A 130 -16.86 -16.54 29.46
C LEU A 130 -16.13 -16.77 28.14
N GLU A 131 -14.88 -17.16 28.24
CA GLU A 131 -14.00 -17.48 27.12
C GLU A 131 -13.93 -19.00 26.97
N PHE A 132 -13.93 -19.45 25.72
CA PHE A 132 -13.75 -20.83 25.30
C PHE A 132 -12.51 -20.89 24.43
N GLU A 133 -11.45 -21.48 24.96
CA GLU A 133 -10.17 -21.65 24.31
C GLU A 133 -10.05 -23.09 23.80
N GLU A 134 -9.82 -23.21 22.50
CA GLU A 134 -9.68 -24.48 21.80
C GLU A 134 -8.41 -24.51 20.94
N HIS A 135 -7.64 -25.58 21.10
CA HIS A 135 -6.33 -25.79 20.45
C HIS A 135 -6.32 -27.00 19.49
N ARG A 136 -7.47 -27.39 18.93
CA ARG A 136 -7.55 -28.53 17.99
C ARG A 136 -6.73 -28.28 16.72
N ASN A 137 -6.78 -27.06 16.20
CA ASN A 137 -5.95 -26.62 15.09
C ASN A 137 -4.73 -25.84 15.65
N PRO A 138 -3.52 -26.42 15.64
CA PRO A 138 -2.34 -25.73 16.16
C PRO A 138 -1.93 -24.50 15.34
N ASP A 139 -2.40 -24.41 14.08
CA ASP A 139 -2.13 -23.27 13.19
C ASP A 139 -3.17 -22.14 13.36
N MET A 140 -4.32 -22.45 13.97
CA MET A 140 -5.41 -21.52 14.29
C MET A 140 -6.05 -21.88 15.64
N PRO A 141 -5.35 -21.64 16.75
CA PRO A 141 -6.00 -21.69 18.06
C PRO A 141 -7.17 -20.70 18.08
N SER A 142 -8.32 -21.14 18.59
CA SER A 142 -9.53 -20.33 18.61
C SER A 142 -9.85 -19.89 20.03
N TRP A 143 -10.02 -18.58 20.21
CA TRP A 143 -10.55 -17.99 21.44
C TRP A 143 -11.91 -17.39 21.12
N GLN A 144 -12.96 -17.98 21.66
CA GLN A 144 -14.33 -17.56 21.41
C GLN A 144 -15.01 -17.14 22.70
N TRP A 145 -15.77 -16.06 22.63
CA TRP A 145 -16.49 -15.54 23.78
C TRP A 145 -17.94 -15.98 23.74
N TRP A 146 -18.54 -16.19 24.91
CA TRP A 146 -19.95 -16.55 24.96
C TRP A 146 -20.83 -15.49 24.27
N GLY A 147 -21.65 -15.95 23.33
CA GLY A 147 -22.53 -15.08 22.54
C GLY A 147 -21.77 -14.19 21.54
N SER A 148 -20.54 -14.54 21.20
CA SER A 148 -19.80 -13.90 20.10
C SER A 148 -20.39 -14.24 18.75
N ASP A 149 -20.27 -13.28 17.84
CA ASP A 149 -20.61 -13.42 16.42
C ASP A 149 -19.72 -12.50 15.57
N THR A 150 -19.97 -12.48 14.26
CA THR A 150 -19.26 -11.64 13.27
C THR A 150 -19.14 -10.16 13.66
N PHE A 151 -20.19 -9.58 14.25
CA PHE A 151 -20.28 -8.15 14.56
C PHE A 151 -20.03 -7.86 16.04
N ASN A 152 -19.98 -8.89 16.88
CA ASN A 152 -19.65 -8.84 18.29
C ASN A 152 -18.64 -9.96 18.64
N PRO A 153 -17.38 -9.86 18.21
CA PRO A 153 -16.39 -10.93 18.39
C PRO A 153 -16.05 -11.20 19.87
N TYR A 154 -16.29 -10.22 20.74
CA TYR A 154 -16.04 -10.30 22.18
C TYR A 154 -17.25 -10.83 22.98
N GLY A 155 -18.36 -11.11 22.29
CA GLY A 155 -19.55 -11.71 22.88
C GLY A 155 -20.24 -10.84 23.94
N ASN A 156 -21.00 -11.48 24.80
CA ASN A 156 -21.84 -10.82 25.80
C ASN A 156 -21.37 -11.15 27.21
N TRP A 157 -21.50 -10.20 28.13
CA TRP A 157 -21.39 -10.50 29.55
C TRP A 157 -22.75 -10.86 30.14
N PHE A 158 -22.75 -11.56 31.26
CA PHE A 158 -23.95 -11.90 32.02
C PHE A 158 -23.72 -11.79 33.53
N THR A 159 -24.81 -11.64 34.29
CA THR A 159 -24.75 -11.55 35.76
C THR A 159 -24.95 -12.92 36.40
N VAL A 160 -24.08 -13.25 37.34
CA VAL A 160 -24.17 -14.42 38.23
C VAL A 160 -24.62 -13.94 39.62
N PRO A 161 -25.84 -14.30 40.08
CA PRO A 161 -26.30 -13.98 41.43
C PRO A 161 -25.56 -14.78 42.51
N ALA A 162 -25.57 -14.27 43.75
CA ALA A 162 -25.06 -15.02 44.90
C ALA A 162 -25.83 -16.34 45.07
N HIS A 163 -25.13 -17.43 45.42
CA HIS A 163 -25.72 -18.75 45.66
C HIS A 163 -26.45 -19.38 44.45
N ALA A 164 -26.22 -18.89 43.23
CA ALA A 164 -26.90 -19.35 42.03
C ALA A 164 -25.95 -20.09 41.08
N GLY A 165 -26.49 -21.08 40.37
CA GLY A 165 -25.85 -21.69 39.22
C GLY A 165 -26.45 -21.13 37.93
N VAL A 166 -25.62 -20.57 37.05
CA VAL A 166 -26.04 -20.08 35.73
C VAL A 166 -25.62 -21.09 34.67
N ARG A 167 -26.60 -21.59 33.91
CA ARG A 167 -26.35 -22.49 32.78
C ARG A 167 -26.03 -21.68 31.53
N THR A 168 -24.89 -21.95 30.91
CA THR A 168 -24.36 -21.21 29.76
C THR A 168 -23.81 -22.20 28.74
N ASP A 169 -24.66 -22.77 27.89
CA ASP A 169 -24.17 -23.62 26.80
C ASP A 169 -23.52 -22.77 25.69
N PHE A 170 -22.57 -23.35 24.95
CA PHE A 170 -21.89 -22.69 23.84
C PHE A 170 -21.62 -23.65 22.68
N THR A 171 -21.73 -23.14 21.45
CA THR A 171 -21.37 -23.87 20.23
C THR A 171 -20.23 -23.12 19.56
N LEU A 172 -19.07 -23.76 19.50
CA LEU A 172 -17.87 -23.26 18.83
C LEU A 172 -18.14 -23.17 17.33
N ALA A 173 -17.71 -22.07 16.72
CA ALA A 173 -17.65 -21.89 15.29
C ALA A 173 -16.25 -22.19 14.75
N ASP A 174 -16.16 -22.67 13.51
CA ASP A 174 -14.90 -22.76 12.79
C ASP A 174 -14.51 -21.34 12.33
N LEU A 175 -13.45 -20.79 12.92
CA LEU A 175 -12.99 -19.43 12.64
C LEU A 175 -12.10 -19.38 11.39
N ALA A 176 -11.81 -18.18 10.94
CA ALA A 176 -10.95 -17.86 9.81
C ALA A 176 -9.93 -16.78 10.21
N GLY A 177 -9.05 -16.41 9.29
CA GLY A 177 -8.17 -15.28 9.47
C GLY A 177 -7.85 -14.56 8.17
N VAL A 178 -7.10 -13.47 8.28
CA VAL A 178 -6.61 -12.71 7.12
C VAL A 178 -5.19 -12.22 7.40
N LYS A 179 -4.33 -12.32 6.39
CA LYS A 179 -2.94 -11.82 6.44
C LYS A 179 -2.68 -10.90 5.26
N GLY A 180 -1.82 -9.90 5.47
CA GLY A 180 -1.64 -8.85 4.50
C GLY A 180 -0.44 -7.96 4.75
N SER A 181 -0.33 -6.94 3.90
CA SER A 181 0.63 -5.85 4.09
C SER A 181 -0.02 -4.49 3.83
N VAL A 182 0.33 -3.50 4.65
CA VAL A 182 0.05 -2.10 4.33
C VAL A 182 1.26 -1.48 3.62
N THR A 183 0.97 -0.75 2.55
CA THR A 183 1.98 0.02 1.81
C THR A 183 1.53 1.46 1.69
N CYS A 184 2.45 2.38 1.39
CA CYS A 184 2.10 3.73 1.00
C CYS A 184 2.86 4.10 -0.28
N GLU A 185 2.24 4.91 -1.13
CA GLU A 185 2.69 5.19 -2.49
C GLU A 185 4.12 5.76 -2.60
N THR A 186 4.55 6.57 -1.63
CA THR A 186 5.88 7.22 -1.63
C THR A 186 6.76 6.79 -0.49
N CYS A 187 6.33 5.81 0.30
CA CYS A 187 7.17 5.26 1.34
C CYS A 187 8.30 4.47 0.66
N ALA A 188 9.55 4.74 1.04
CA ALA A 188 10.69 3.95 0.58
C ALA A 188 10.61 2.48 1.04
N GLY A 189 9.73 2.19 2.01
CA GLY A 189 9.36 0.88 2.53
C GLY A 189 7.93 0.90 3.09
N ALA A 190 7.65 0.10 4.12
CA ALA A 190 6.37 0.18 4.84
C ALA A 190 6.18 1.55 5.53
N PRO A 191 4.94 2.01 5.74
CA PRO A 191 4.68 3.21 6.54
C PRO A 191 5.09 2.99 8.00
N ASP A 192 5.36 4.08 8.72
CA ASP A 192 5.68 4.02 10.15
C ASP A 192 4.52 3.37 10.93
N PRO A 193 4.74 2.23 11.61
CA PRO A 193 3.71 1.55 12.39
C PRO A 193 3.02 2.42 13.43
N SER A 194 3.68 3.43 13.99
CA SER A 194 3.09 4.31 15.00
C SER A 194 2.07 5.30 14.44
N LEU A 195 2.06 5.49 13.11
CA LEU A 195 1.15 6.40 12.41
C LEU A 195 0.01 5.66 11.71
N VAL A 196 -0.02 4.33 11.78
CA VAL A 196 -0.97 3.50 11.05
C VAL A 196 -1.64 2.51 11.98
N THR A 197 -2.97 2.54 12.00
CA THR A 197 -3.78 1.48 12.59
C THR A 197 -4.52 0.75 11.47
N ILE A 198 -4.39 -0.57 11.44
CA ILE A 198 -5.12 -1.45 10.54
C ILE A 198 -6.38 -1.93 11.26
N TYR A 199 -7.52 -1.88 10.58
CA TYR A 199 -8.79 -2.41 11.05
C TYR A 199 -9.27 -3.48 10.07
N VAL A 200 -9.89 -4.53 10.59
CA VAL A 200 -10.74 -5.43 9.82
C VAL A 200 -12.19 -5.04 10.05
N GLY A 201 -12.91 -4.73 8.98
CA GLY A 201 -14.31 -4.32 9.02
C GLY A 201 -15.21 -5.31 8.32
N ALA A 202 -16.34 -5.66 8.93
CA ALA A 202 -17.40 -6.47 8.34
C ALA A 202 -18.55 -5.57 7.87
N TYR A 203 -19.09 -5.82 6.68
CA TYR A 203 -20.20 -5.03 6.15
C TYR A 203 -21.52 -5.36 6.86
N ASN A 204 -22.15 -4.34 7.42
CA ASN A 204 -23.46 -4.42 8.06
C ASN A 204 -24.54 -3.86 7.13
N GLY A 205 -25.24 -4.77 6.46
CA GLY A 205 -26.32 -4.41 5.52
C GLY A 205 -27.53 -3.73 6.16
N SER A 206 -27.65 -3.68 7.49
CA SER A 206 -28.72 -2.97 8.18
C SER A 206 -28.44 -1.47 8.31
N THR A 207 -27.17 -1.11 8.48
CA THR A 207 -26.69 0.27 8.64
C THR A 207 -26.08 0.82 7.35
N ASP A 208 -25.82 -0.04 6.36
CA ASP A 208 -25.11 0.31 5.12
C ASP A 208 -23.68 0.82 5.40
N THR A 209 -23.02 0.23 6.41
CA THR A 209 -21.67 0.63 6.87
C THR A 209 -20.78 -0.59 7.11
N TYR A 210 -19.47 -0.38 7.19
CA TYR A 210 -18.55 -1.38 7.73
C TYR A 210 -18.38 -1.15 9.24
N ASP A 211 -18.66 -2.17 10.04
CA ASP A 211 -18.40 -2.19 11.47
C ASP A 211 -16.99 -2.73 11.70
N PHE A 212 -16.15 -1.98 12.42
CA PHE A 212 -14.78 -2.42 12.73
C PHE A 212 -14.81 -3.48 13.82
N ILE A 213 -14.32 -4.67 13.48
CA ILE A 213 -14.40 -5.88 14.30
C ILE A 213 -13.15 -6.02 15.17
N ASP A 214 -11.97 -5.73 14.60
CA ASP A 214 -10.70 -5.75 15.31
C ASP A 214 -9.70 -4.75 14.70
N SER A 215 -8.63 -4.45 15.43
CA SER A 215 -7.58 -3.54 15.00
C SER A 215 -6.19 -3.90 15.53
N GLU A 216 -5.16 -3.58 14.75
CA GLU A 216 -3.78 -3.69 15.18
C GLU A 216 -2.87 -2.64 14.51
N HIS A 217 -1.64 -2.50 15.01
CA HIS A 217 -0.61 -1.75 14.31
C HIS A 217 0.20 -2.72 13.44
N PRO A 218 0.57 -2.34 12.21
CA PRO A 218 1.33 -3.22 11.33
C PRO A 218 2.75 -3.43 11.85
N GLY A 219 3.40 -4.50 11.42
CA GLY A 219 4.84 -4.71 11.63
C GLY A 219 5.69 -3.64 10.93
N ALA A 220 6.97 -3.58 11.29
CA ALA A 220 7.92 -2.64 10.67
C ALA A 220 8.13 -2.88 9.16
N ASP A 221 7.82 -4.09 8.67
CA ASP A 221 7.79 -4.46 7.26
C ASP A 221 6.43 -4.23 6.60
N GLY A 222 5.47 -3.69 7.34
CA GLY A 222 4.10 -3.41 6.91
C GLY A 222 3.17 -4.60 7.02
N SER A 223 3.63 -5.76 7.51
CA SER A 223 2.77 -6.95 7.66
C SER A 223 1.68 -6.74 8.72
N PHE A 224 0.52 -7.33 8.50
CA PHE A 224 -0.58 -7.40 9.47
C PHE A 224 -1.27 -8.76 9.35
N GLY A 225 -1.95 -9.19 10.41
CA GLY A 225 -2.71 -10.41 10.48
C GLY A 225 -3.79 -10.36 11.56
N PHE A 226 -5.02 -10.71 11.18
CA PHE A 226 -6.10 -10.95 12.12
C PHE A 226 -6.41 -12.44 12.13
N ASP A 227 -6.40 -13.02 13.33
CA ASP A 227 -6.75 -14.40 13.59
C ASP A 227 -8.13 -14.43 14.27
N SER A 228 -8.78 -15.60 14.32
CA SER A 228 -10.03 -15.79 15.07
C SER A 228 -11.22 -14.92 14.61
N LEU A 229 -11.40 -14.75 13.30
CA LEU A 229 -12.54 -14.04 12.72
C LEU A 229 -13.64 -15.01 12.29
N PHE A 230 -14.91 -14.62 12.43
CA PHE A 230 -16.01 -15.45 11.95
C PHE A 230 -16.08 -15.46 10.41
N PRO A 231 -16.35 -16.61 9.77
CA PRO A 231 -16.58 -16.65 8.33
C PRO A 231 -17.75 -15.74 7.92
N PHE A 232 -17.48 -14.84 6.97
CA PHE A 232 -18.46 -13.89 6.44
C PHE A 232 -18.07 -13.44 5.02
N ASP A 233 -19.06 -13.08 4.22
CA ASP A 233 -18.87 -12.86 2.77
C ASP A 233 -18.31 -11.46 2.43
N ASP A 234 -18.37 -10.52 3.37
CA ASP A 234 -18.08 -9.11 3.08
C ASP A 234 -17.24 -8.47 4.18
N TYR A 235 -15.93 -8.70 4.07
CA TYR A 235 -14.89 -8.03 4.84
C TYR A 235 -14.11 -7.02 3.98
N ARG A 236 -13.55 -6.01 4.65
CA ARG A 236 -12.51 -5.13 4.11
C ARG A 236 -11.44 -4.84 5.17
N ILE A 237 -10.22 -4.60 4.69
CA ILE A 237 -9.16 -4.03 5.52
C ILE A 237 -9.16 -2.53 5.35
N PHE A 238 -9.11 -1.81 6.46
CA PHE A 238 -8.97 -0.35 6.50
C PHE A 238 -7.63 0.00 7.13
N ALA A 239 -6.91 0.94 6.52
CA ALA A 239 -5.75 1.57 7.12
C ALA A 239 -6.13 2.99 7.50
N ARG A 240 -6.05 3.30 8.79
CA ARG A 240 -6.14 4.67 9.30
C ARG A 240 -4.74 5.25 9.42
N TYR A 241 -4.48 6.37 8.78
CA TYR A 241 -3.22 7.10 8.85
C TYR A 241 -3.39 8.40 9.64
N THR A 242 -2.58 8.60 10.68
CA THR A 242 -2.65 9.77 11.58
C THR A 242 -1.48 10.73 11.43
N GLY A 243 -0.59 10.49 10.46
CA GLY A 243 0.56 11.35 10.20
C GLY A 243 0.20 12.64 9.43
N THR A 244 1.11 13.60 9.42
CA THR A 244 0.91 14.95 8.82
C THR A 244 1.15 15.00 7.30
N GLY A 245 0.96 13.88 6.61
CA GLY A 245 1.22 13.73 5.17
C GLY A 245 0.00 14.04 4.28
N PRO A 246 0.18 14.15 2.96
CA PRO A 246 -0.90 14.36 1.99
C PRO A 246 -1.69 13.06 1.70
N PHE A 247 -1.93 12.26 2.74
CA PHE A 247 -2.62 10.97 2.64
C PHE A 247 -4.03 11.10 3.22
N ASN A 248 -4.95 10.29 2.69
CA ASN A 248 -6.28 10.13 3.28
C ASN A 248 -6.15 9.64 4.71
N GLU A 249 -7.05 10.09 5.59
CA GLU A 249 -7.10 9.55 6.95
C GLU A 249 -7.44 8.06 6.89
N TYR A 250 -8.32 7.66 5.97
CA TYR A 250 -8.70 6.26 5.76
C TYR A 250 -8.43 5.79 4.34
N SER A 251 -7.89 4.60 4.20
CA SER A 251 -7.79 3.85 2.93
C SER A 251 -8.29 2.43 3.15
N ASN A 252 -8.79 1.76 2.11
CA ASN A 252 -9.29 0.39 2.24
C ASN A 252 -8.90 -0.52 1.08
N SER A 253 -8.83 -1.82 1.39
CA SER A 253 -8.71 -2.89 0.41
C SER A 253 -10.01 -3.06 -0.38
N GLU A 254 -9.96 -3.93 -1.39
CA GLU A 254 -11.18 -4.47 -1.98
C GLU A 254 -11.91 -5.37 -0.97
N GLN A 255 -13.20 -5.59 -1.23
CA GLN A 255 -14.02 -6.54 -0.48
C GLN A 255 -13.51 -7.97 -0.69
N PHE A 256 -13.57 -8.78 0.37
CA PHE A 256 -13.25 -10.19 0.31
C PHE A 256 -14.12 -11.00 1.28
N ALA A 257 -14.31 -12.28 0.97
CA ALA A 257 -14.97 -13.23 1.85
C ALA A 257 -13.94 -14.01 2.68
N MET A 258 -14.33 -14.46 3.86
CA MET A 258 -13.56 -15.38 4.69
C MET A 258 -14.22 -16.75 4.70
N THR A 259 -13.39 -17.79 4.57
CA THR A 259 -13.81 -19.19 4.64
C THR A 259 -13.25 -19.83 5.91
N ALA A 260 -14.09 -20.60 6.61
CA ALA A 260 -13.69 -21.36 7.81
C ALA A 260 -12.37 -22.13 7.60
N ASP A 261 -11.54 -22.16 8.64
CA ASP A 261 -10.22 -22.83 8.68
C ASP A 261 -9.21 -22.35 7.64
N THR A 262 -9.37 -21.14 7.11
CA THR A 262 -8.45 -20.57 6.11
C THR A 262 -8.02 -19.14 6.40
N PHE A 263 -6.84 -18.78 5.89
CA PHE A 263 -6.36 -17.40 5.85
C PHE A 263 -6.63 -16.78 4.48
N ALA A 264 -7.42 -15.70 4.45
CA ALA A 264 -7.48 -14.81 3.29
C ALA A 264 -6.16 -14.01 3.16
N ALA A 265 -5.80 -13.65 1.93
CA ALA A 265 -4.64 -12.81 1.65
C ALA A 265 -5.09 -11.51 0.96
N THR A 266 -4.93 -10.37 1.65
CA THR A 266 -5.33 -9.07 1.11
C THR A 266 -4.43 -7.96 1.65
N SER A 267 -4.20 -6.92 0.85
CA SER A 267 -3.32 -5.81 1.22
C SER A 267 -4.04 -4.48 1.02
N VAL A 268 -3.59 -3.45 1.73
CA VAL A 268 -4.13 -2.09 1.64
C VAL A 268 -3.02 -1.10 1.30
N ASN A 269 -3.33 -0.13 0.44
CA ASN A 269 -2.43 0.97 0.12
C ASN A 269 -2.98 2.26 0.72
N ILE A 270 -2.17 2.97 1.50
CA ILE A 270 -2.50 4.31 1.99
C ILE A 270 -2.40 5.28 0.81
N THR A 271 -3.56 5.77 0.41
CA THR A 271 -3.75 6.60 -0.77
C THR A 271 -3.61 8.08 -0.46
N ARG A 272 -3.25 8.89 -1.46
CA ARG A 272 -3.18 10.34 -1.33
C ARG A 272 -4.57 10.95 -1.34
N HIS A 273 -4.73 11.99 -0.53
CA HIS A 273 -5.97 12.75 -0.47
C HIS A 273 -6.15 13.61 -1.72
N VAL A 274 -7.36 13.54 -2.28
CA VAL A 274 -7.77 14.31 -3.45
C VAL A 274 -9.17 14.86 -3.21
N ASP A 275 -9.29 16.19 -3.28
CA ASP A 275 -10.58 16.86 -3.22
C ASP A 275 -11.42 16.55 -4.48
N PRO A 276 -12.72 16.25 -4.33
CA PRO A 276 -13.62 16.06 -5.47
C PRO A 276 -13.81 17.36 -6.26
N VAL A 277 -13.88 17.26 -7.58
CA VAL A 277 -14.08 18.39 -8.48
C VAL A 277 -15.38 18.24 -9.26
N SER A 278 -16.30 19.20 -9.09
CA SER A 278 -17.63 19.16 -9.68
C SER A 278 -17.60 18.96 -11.20
N GLY A 279 -18.39 17.99 -11.69
CA GLY A 279 -18.48 17.63 -13.10
C GLY A 279 -17.37 16.70 -13.61
N ILE A 280 -16.40 16.36 -12.76
CA ILE A 280 -15.31 15.44 -13.08
C ILE A 280 -15.57 14.07 -12.44
N ARG A 281 -15.32 12.99 -13.20
CA ARG A 281 -15.45 11.63 -12.66
C ARG A 281 -14.29 11.32 -11.68
N PRO A 282 -14.52 10.59 -10.58
CA PRO A 282 -13.47 10.29 -9.60
C PRO A 282 -12.22 9.64 -10.21
N SER A 283 -12.41 8.68 -11.12
CA SER A 283 -11.29 8.02 -11.82
C SER A 283 -10.49 8.96 -12.70
N VAL A 284 -11.13 9.99 -13.26
CA VAL A 284 -10.48 11.01 -14.08
C VAL A 284 -9.73 12.01 -13.20
N ASN A 285 -10.30 12.43 -12.07
CA ASN A 285 -9.60 13.29 -11.11
C ASN A 285 -8.34 12.59 -10.55
N SER A 286 -8.47 11.30 -10.20
CA SER A 286 -7.35 10.44 -9.78
C SER A 286 -6.21 10.45 -10.81
N ASN A 287 -6.56 10.32 -12.09
CA ASN A 287 -5.58 10.30 -13.17
C ASN A 287 -4.88 11.65 -13.38
N VAL A 288 -5.62 12.77 -13.29
CA VAL A 288 -5.01 14.10 -13.36
C VAL A 288 -4.07 14.34 -12.18
N ASN A 289 -4.47 13.96 -10.97
CA ASN A 289 -3.60 14.05 -9.78
C ASN A 289 -2.33 13.22 -9.95
N ALA A 290 -2.44 12.00 -10.49
CA ALA A 290 -1.29 11.16 -10.79
C ALA A 290 -0.34 11.83 -11.80
N PHE A 291 -0.85 12.43 -12.88
CA PHE A 291 0.01 13.17 -13.83
C PHE A 291 0.73 14.34 -13.17
N TYR A 292 0.03 15.17 -12.40
CA TYR A 292 0.65 16.32 -11.72
C TYR A 292 1.68 15.87 -10.70
N TRP A 293 1.42 14.80 -9.95
CA TRP A 293 2.38 14.29 -8.99
C TRP A 293 3.62 13.69 -9.68
N ASP A 294 3.41 12.78 -10.63
CA ASP A 294 4.47 12.01 -11.26
C ASP A 294 5.38 12.82 -12.18
N TYR A 295 4.86 13.91 -12.76
CA TYR A 295 5.64 14.83 -13.57
C TYR A 295 6.06 16.07 -12.81
N LEU A 296 5.13 16.72 -12.10
CA LEU A 296 5.31 18.07 -11.57
C LEU A 296 5.59 18.09 -10.07
N THR A 297 5.56 16.94 -9.40
CA THR A 297 5.85 16.79 -7.95
C THR A 297 4.97 17.68 -7.06
N ARG A 298 3.74 17.97 -7.51
CA ARG A 298 2.75 18.75 -6.77
C ARG A 298 1.34 18.29 -7.09
N LEU A 299 0.38 18.72 -6.28
CA LEU A 299 -1.04 18.52 -6.58
C LEU A 299 -1.55 19.56 -7.60
N PRO A 300 -2.53 19.19 -8.45
CA PRO A 300 -3.22 20.12 -9.33
C PRO A 300 -4.14 21.05 -8.52
N SER A 301 -4.44 22.23 -9.06
CA SER A 301 -5.56 23.05 -8.59
C SER A 301 -6.89 22.50 -9.12
N SER A 302 -8.03 22.93 -8.54
CA SER A 302 -9.35 22.52 -9.05
C SER A 302 -9.62 22.95 -10.50
N SER A 303 -9.01 24.05 -10.96
CA SER A 303 -9.08 24.49 -12.35
C SER A 303 -8.24 23.63 -13.29
N ASP A 304 -7.07 23.16 -12.83
CA ASP A 304 -6.25 22.18 -13.56
C ASP A 304 -7.02 20.87 -13.78
N VAL A 305 -7.63 20.33 -12.71
CA VAL A 305 -8.47 19.13 -12.77
C VAL A 305 -9.66 19.32 -13.70
N SER A 306 -10.36 20.45 -13.59
CA SER A 306 -11.50 20.75 -14.47
C SER A 306 -11.11 20.80 -15.95
N PHE A 307 -9.97 21.42 -16.27
CA PHE A 307 -9.48 21.53 -17.64
C PHE A 307 -9.12 20.17 -18.24
N TRP A 308 -8.25 19.40 -17.57
CA TRP A 308 -7.80 18.10 -18.08
C TRP A 308 -8.91 17.06 -18.01
N GLY A 309 -9.67 17.04 -16.92
CA GLY A 309 -10.74 16.06 -16.73
C GLY A 309 -11.83 16.17 -17.79
N ALA A 310 -12.19 17.40 -18.18
CA ALA A 310 -13.13 17.61 -19.28
C ALA A 310 -12.59 17.14 -20.65
N GLN A 311 -11.28 17.12 -20.87
CA GLN A 311 -10.67 16.57 -22.09
C GLN A 311 -10.74 15.03 -22.06
N ILE A 312 -10.33 14.43 -20.94
CA ILE A 312 -10.34 12.97 -20.75
C ILE A 312 -11.76 12.41 -20.88
N GLN A 313 -12.75 13.05 -20.26
CA GLN A 313 -14.16 12.63 -20.35
C GLN A 313 -14.75 12.76 -21.76
N ARG A 314 -14.14 13.56 -22.66
CA ARG A 314 -14.52 13.65 -24.08
C ARG A 314 -13.77 12.64 -24.96
N GLY A 315 -12.96 11.76 -24.37
CA GLY A 315 -12.20 10.73 -25.09
C GLY A 315 -10.85 11.23 -25.63
N ALA A 316 -10.25 12.25 -25.01
CA ALA A 316 -8.88 12.62 -25.35
C ALA A 316 -7.92 11.46 -25.07
N ASN A 317 -6.96 11.24 -25.97
CA ASN A 317 -5.95 10.19 -25.82
C ASN A 317 -4.98 10.53 -24.68
N LEU A 318 -4.89 9.65 -23.68
CA LEU A 318 -4.05 9.86 -22.49
C LEU A 318 -2.56 9.96 -22.81
N SER A 319 -2.05 9.24 -23.82
CA SER A 319 -0.65 9.39 -24.26
C SER A 319 -0.35 10.77 -24.83
N ILE A 320 -1.33 11.43 -25.47
CA ILE A 320 -1.17 12.82 -25.94
C ILE A 320 -1.14 13.77 -24.74
N ILE A 321 -2.00 13.56 -23.74
CA ILE A 321 -1.99 14.36 -22.51
C ILE A 321 -0.65 14.18 -21.78
N ALA A 322 -0.21 12.95 -21.57
CA ALA A 322 1.08 12.63 -20.95
C ALA A 322 2.27 13.27 -21.70
N ALA A 323 2.27 13.24 -23.04
CA ALA A 323 3.27 13.94 -23.85
C ALA A 323 3.24 15.47 -23.64
N GLY A 324 2.05 16.04 -23.37
CA GLY A 324 1.89 17.43 -22.94
C GLY A 324 2.65 17.73 -21.63
N PHE A 325 2.55 16.86 -20.62
CA PHE A 325 3.32 17.00 -19.39
C PHE A 325 4.83 16.86 -19.62
N VAL A 326 5.28 15.86 -20.40
CA VAL A 326 6.70 15.67 -20.77
C VAL A 326 7.29 16.91 -21.46
N SER A 327 6.49 17.57 -22.30
CA SER A 327 6.94 18.73 -23.07
C SER A 327 6.72 20.06 -22.34
N SER A 328 6.12 20.05 -21.15
CA SER A 328 5.86 21.26 -20.36
C SER A 328 7.15 21.88 -19.83
N ASP A 329 7.16 23.21 -19.72
CA ASP A 329 8.33 23.91 -19.18
C ASP A 329 8.56 23.59 -17.69
N GLU A 330 7.50 23.33 -16.93
CA GLU A 330 7.59 22.93 -15.52
C GLU A 330 8.32 21.59 -15.38
N TYR A 331 7.92 20.58 -16.17
CA TYR A 331 8.61 19.30 -16.18
C TYR A 331 10.06 19.40 -16.66
N ARG A 332 10.30 20.17 -17.73
CA ARG A 332 11.66 20.42 -18.24
C ARG A 332 12.54 21.03 -17.16
N TYR A 333 12.03 22.01 -16.44
CA TYR A 333 12.73 22.62 -15.32
C TYR A 333 13.03 21.63 -14.19
N ILE A 334 12.05 20.80 -13.81
CA ILE A 334 12.28 19.75 -12.81
C ILE A 334 13.41 18.81 -13.25
N ARG A 335 13.43 18.38 -14.51
CA ARG A 335 14.49 17.53 -15.06
C ARG A 335 15.84 18.25 -15.11
N ILE A 336 15.87 19.52 -15.49
CA ILE A 336 17.08 20.35 -15.46
C ILE A 336 17.64 20.43 -14.04
N ASP A 337 16.82 20.86 -13.09
CA ASP A 337 17.22 21.07 -11.70
C ASP A 337 17.64 19.74 -11.04
N ASN A 338 16.98 18.63 -11.38
CA ASN A 338 17.36 17.31 -10.93
C ASN A 338 18.71 16.86 -11.51
N ALA A 339 18.96 17.06 -12.81
CA ALA A 339 20.23 16.70 -13.44
C ALA A 339 21.41 17.47 -12.83
N TYR A 340 21.25 18.77 -12.58
CA TYR A 340 22.26 19.58 -11.89
C TYR A 340 22.59 19.04 -10.50
N ARG A 341 21.57 18.76 -9.68
CA ARG A 341 21.75 18.26 -8.32
C ARG A 341 22.34 16.85 -8.28
N THR A 342 21.84 15.95 -9.11
CA THR A 342 22.19 14.52 -9.03
C THR A 342 23.46 14.15 -9.80
N ILE A 343 23.81 14.88 -10.87
CA ILE A 343 24.99 14.58 -11.69
C ILE A 343 26.15 15.49 -11.34
N LEU A 344 25.91 16.78 -11.12
CA LEU A 344 26.97 17.77 -10.87
C LEU A 344 27.07 18.20 -9.39
N GLY A 345 26.14 17.78 -8.54
CA GLY A 345 26.18 18.06 -7.10
C GLY A 345 25.96 19.53 -6.73
N ARG A 346 25.30 20.31 -7.60
CA ARG A 346 25.03 21.75 -7.37
C ARG A 346 23.70 22.19 -7.97
N GLU A 347 23.26 23.38 -7.59
CA GLU A 347 22.10 24.03 -8.23
C GLU A 347 22.47 24.65 -9.61
N PRO A 348 21.50 24.75 -10.54
CA PRO A 348 21.67 25.54 -11.74
C PRO A 348 21.74 27.04 -11.43
N ASP A 349 22.58 27.76 -12.17
CA ASP A 349 22.45 29.21 -12.26
C ASP A 349 21.30 29.59 -13.20
N ALA A 350 20.74 30.79 -13.02
CA ALA A 350 19.55 31.23 -13.75
C ALA A 350 19.75 31.27 -15.28
N ALA A 351 20.95 31.63 -15.76
CA ALA A 351 21.24 31.72 -17.18
C ALA A 351 21.42 30.33 -17.81
N GLY A 352 22.17 29.44 -17.14
CA GLY A 352 22.33 28.04 -17.53
C GLY A 352 20.97 27.33 -17.61
N ARG A 353 20.15 27.47 -16.57
CA ARG A 353 18.79 26.91 -16.52
C ARG A 353 17.92 27.36 -17.70
N LEU A 354 17.95 28.66 -18.01
CA LEU A 354 17.17 29.23 -19.12
C LEU A 354 17.69 28.78 -20.50
N ASN A 355 19.00 28.64 -20.66
CA ASN A 355 19.60 28.15 -21.91
C ASN A 355 19.15 26.72 -22.22
N TRP A 356 19.16 25.83 -21.22
CA TRP A 356 18.63 24.48 -21.35
C TRP A 356 17.16 24.49 -21.77
N LEU A 357 16.33 25.27 -21.07
CA LEU A 357 14.91 25.35 -21.41
C LEU A 357 14.69 25.86 -22.85
N THR A 358 15.45 26.87 -23.27
CA THR A 358 15.33 27.45 -24.61
C THR A 358 15.69 26.43 -25.69
N GLY A 359 16.74 25.64 -25.48
CA GLY A 359 17.11 24.55 -26.39
C GLY A 359 16.03 23.46 -26.44
N MET A 360 15.43 23.11 -25.30
CA MET A 360 14.34 22.12 -25.23
C MET A 360 13.05 22.63 -25.89
N ARG A 361 12.69 23.90 -25.70
CA ARG A 361 11.56 24.55 -26.40
C ARG A 361 11.78 24.60 -27.91
N GLY A 362 13.02 24.83 -28.34
CA GLY A 362 13.41 24.83 -29.76
C GLY A 362 13.42 23.45 -30.41
N GLY A 363 13.22 22.36 -29.65
CA GLY A 363 13.31 20.99 -30.14
C GLY A 363 14.73 20.56 -30.52
N VAL A 364 15.75 21.33 -30.12
CA VAL A 364 17.16 21.02 -30.35
C VAL A 364 17.69 20.06 -29.29
N LEU A 365 17.06 20.06 -28.10
CA LEU A 365 17.40 19.21 -26.97
C LEU A 365 16.15 18.49 -26.46
N THR A 366 16.30 17.22 -26.11
CA THR A 366 15.30 16.46 -25.35
C THR A 366 15.48 16.66 -23.85
N THR A 367 14.53 16.20 -23.02
CA THR A 367 14.72 16.19 -21.57
C THR A 367 15.79 15.20 -21.12
N ASP A 368 16.23 14.30 -21.99
CA ASP A 368 17.18 13.23 -21.68
C ASP A 368 18.61 13.64 -22.11
N ASP A 369 18.73 14.53 -23.11
CA ASP A 369 20.02 15.05 -23.60
C ASP A 369 20.82 15.80 -22.53
N ILE A 370 20.14 16.43 -21.57
CA ILE A 370 20.80 17.16 -20.47
C ILE A 370 21.65 16.22 -19.62
N GLU A 371 21.16 15.02 -19.31
CA GLU A 371 21.88 14.05 -18.49
C GLU A 371 23.12 13.57 -19.25
N THR A 372 22.95 13.17 -20.51
CA THR A 372 24.08 12.74 -21.35
C THR A 372 25.12 13.85 -21.53
N THR A 373 24.68 15.10 -21.62
CA THR A 373 25.61 16.25 -21.73
C THR A 373 26.36 16.51 -20.43
N PHE A 374 25.70 16.40 -19.28
CA PHE A 374 26.35 16.57 -17.98
C PHE A 374 27.34 15.46 -17.68
N TYR A 375 26.99 14.20 -17.92
CA TYR A 375 27.94 13.12 -17.81
C TYR A 375 29.16 13.34 -18.72
N ALA A 376 28.97 13.86 -19.93
CA ALA A 376 30.09 14.13 -20.87
C ALA A 376 30.89 15.41 -20.57
N SER A 377 30.49 16.22 -19.58
CA SER A 377 31.02 17.56 -19.34
C SER A 377 32.42 17.58 -18.71
N ASP A 378 33.11 18.71 -18.83
CA ASP A 378 34.38 18.93 -18.12
C ASP A 378 34.18 18.96 -16.61
N GLU A 379 33.04 19.48 -16.13
CA GLU A 379 32.74 19.55 -14.71
C GLU A 379 32.64 18.15 -14.09
N TYR A 380 31.87 17.25 -14.71
CA TYR A 380 31.78 15.86 -14.27
C TYR A 380 33.13 15.16 -14.32
N TYR A 381 33.90 15.36 -15.40
CA TYR A 381 35.23 14.78 -15.53
C TYR A 381 36.22 15.26 -14.44
N LEU A 382 36.18 16.54 -14.08
CA LEU A 382 37.00 17.11 -13.02
C LEU A 382 36.60 16.56 -11.64
N GLN A 383 35.30 16.42 -11.36
CA GLN A 383 34.78 15.83 -10.13
C GLN A 383 35.21 14.36 -9.95
N HIS A 384 35.40 13.64 -11.06
CA HIS A 384 35.78 12.24 -11.07
C HIS A 384 37.26 11.99 -11.36
N GLY A 385 38.12 12.82 -10.75
CA GLY A 385 39.56 12.58 -10.71
C GLY A 385 40.33 13.11 -11.91
N ASN A 386 39.70 13.92 -12.77
CA ASN A 386 40.34 14.62 -13.90
C ASN A 386 41.17 13.69 -14.80
N SER A 387 40.71 12.45 -14.97
CA SER A 387 41.39 11.42 -15.75
C SER A 387 40.37 10.58 -16.51
N ASN A 388 40.74 10.09 -17.70
CA ASN A 388 39.87 9.19 -18.46
C ASN A 388 39.51 7.95 -17.65
N ARG A 389 40.46 7.42 -16.86
CA ARG A 389 40.22 6.28 -16.00
C ARG A 389 39.19 6.58 -14.92
N GLY A 390 39.39 7.65 -14.14
CA GLY A 390 38.42 8.05 -13.10
C GLY A 390 37.03 8.35 -13.66
N PHE A 391 36.97 8.98 -14.84
CA PHE A 391 35.72 9.18 -15.58
C PHE A 391 35.05 7.85 -15.96
N THR A 392 35.80 6.90 -16.52
CA THR A 392 35.24 5.58 -16.88
C THR A 392 34.75 4.81 -15.67
N GLU A 393 35.50 4.83 -14.56
CA GLU A 393 35.08 4.21 -13.31
C GLU A 393 33.78 4.81 -12.78
N ALA A 394 33.62 6.14 -12.89
CA ALA A 394 32.41 6.83 -12.46
C ALA A 394 31.18 6.43 -13.30
N ILE A 395 31.28 6.43 -14.63
CA ILE A 395 30.14 6.10 -15.51
C ILE A 395 29.72 4.63 -15.43
N TYR A 396 30.63 3.72 -15.07
CA TYR A 396 30.27 2.33 -14.75
C TYR A 396 29.31 2.28 -13.56
N ARG A 397 29.67 2.95 -12.45
CA ARG A 397 28.84 2.97 -11.25
C ARG A 397 27.53 3.72 -11.46
N THR A 398 27.56 4.86 -12.16
CA THR A 398 26.37 5.72 -12.28
C THR A 398 25.40 5.26 -13.36
N LEU A 399 25.88 4.78 -14.51
CA LEU A 399 25.00 4.37 -15.61
C LEU A 399 24.67 2.87 -15.57
N LEU A 400 25.63 2.00 -15.26
CA LEU A 400 25.42 0.54 -15.23
C LEU A 400 25.06 0.01 -13.83
N GLY A 401 25.25 0.81 -12.77
CA GLY A 401 24.97 0.39 -11.40
C GLY A 401 25.94 -0.66 -10.85
N ARG A 402 27.12 -0.82 -11.46
CA ARG A 402 28.14 -1.80 -11.06
C ARG A 402 29.55 -1.32 -11.36
N ASP A 403 30.53 -1.91 -10.70
CA ASP A 403 31.94 -1.70 -11.05
C ASP A 403 32.33 -2.51 -12.30
N GLY A 404 33.27 -1.96 -13.06
CA GLY A 404 33.99 -2.65 -14.14
C GLY A 404 35.31 -3.23 -13.68
N THR A 405 35.96 -3.97 -14.58
CA THR A 405 37.33 -4.46 -14.37
C THR A 405 38.38 -3.43 -14.80
N SER A 406 39.62 -3.59 -14.36
CA SER A 406 40.73 -2.73 -14.84
C SER A 406 40.85 -2.70 -16.36
N SER A 407 40.65 -3.84 -17.03
CA SER A 407 40.66 -3.92 -18.50
C SER A 407 39.51 -3.16 -19.14
N ASP A 408 38.33 -3.16 -18.51
CA ASP A 408 37.19 -2.40 -19.00
C ASP A 408 37.48 -0.89 -18.94
N TYR A 409 38.00 -0.41 -17.82
CA TYR A 409 38.35 0.99 -17.64
C TYR A 409 39.42 1.44 -18.65
N ASP A 410 40.45 0.63 -18.87
CA ASP A 410 41.50 0.94 -19.85
C ASP A 410 40.97 0.93 -21.29
N PHE A 411 40.09 -0.01 -21.64
CA PHE A 411 39.43 -0.05 -22.94
C PHE A 411 38.63 1.22 -23.22
N TRP A 412 37.74 1.59 -22.30
CA TRP A 412 36.90 2.78 -22.46
C TRP A 412 37.71 4.07 -22.37
N SER A 413 38.76 4.13 -21.54
CA SER A 413 39.66 5.28 -21.47
C SER A 413 40.34 5.55 -22.80
N ASN A 414 40.75 4.50 -23.52
CA ASN A 414 41.30 4.62 -24.87
C ASN A 414 40.26 5.11 -25.89
N LEU A 415 38.98 4.73 -25.73
CA LEU A 415 37.90 5.22 -26.57
C LEU A 415 37.54 6.68 -26.29
N VAL A 416 37.69 7.16 -25.04
CA VAL A 416 37.57 8.59 -24.72
C VAL A 416 38.62 9.40 -25.48
N VAL A 417 39.86 8.92 -25.58
CA VAL A 417 40.92 9.61 -26.37
C VAL A 417 40.57 9.65 -27.87
N LYS A 418 40.01 8.57 -28.41
CA LYS A 418 39.73 8.44 -29.85
C LYS A 418 38.47 9.19 -30.30
N ASN A 419 37.41 9.12 -29.50
CA ASN A 419 36.07 9.56 -29.90
C ASN A 419 35.49 10.68 -29.01
N GLY A 420 36.13 10.98 -27.88
CA GLY A 420 35.64 11.93 -26.88
C GLY A 420 34.64 11.35 -25.88
N ARG A 421 34.43 12.06 -24.77
CA ARG A 421 33.54 11.64 -23.67
C ARG A 421 32.08 11.52 -24.10
N SER A 422 31.57 12.46 -24.89
CA SER A 422 30.18 12.45 -25.35
C SER A 422 29.85 11.17 -26.13
N TRP A 423 30.72 10.76 -27.06
CA TRP A 423 30.52 9.51 -27.78
C TRP A 423 30.48 8.30 -26.83
N VAL A 424 31.39 8.23 -25.85
CA VAL A 424 31.41 7.15 -24.85
C VAL A 424 30.13 7.16 -24.01
N ILE A 425 29.65 8.31 -23.55
CA ILE A 425 28.38 8.39 -22.82
C ILE A 425 27.22 7.84 -23.63
N HIS A 426 27.11 8.17 -24.92
CA HIS A 426 26.05 7.62 -25.76
C HIS A 426 26.14 6.09 -25.89
N GLN A 427 27.36 5.51 -25.96
CA GLN A 427 27.50 4.05 -25.97
C GLN A 427 26.99 3.38 -24.69
N PHE A 428 27.20 4.02 -23.53
CA PHE A 428 26.66 3.51 -22.27
C PHE A 428 25.16 3.76 -22.16
N TRP A 429 24.70 4.96 -22.50
CA TRP A 429 23.30 5.40 -22.37
C TRP A 429 22.33 4.56 -23.19
N ASP A 430 22.74 4.16 -24.41
CA ASP A 430 21.92 3.33 -25.31
C ASP A 430 22.26 1.84 -25.22
N SER A 431 23.15 1.44 -24.30
CA SER A 431 23.43 0.02 -24.09
C SER A 431 22.20 -0.71 -23.55
N GLN A 432 22.06 -1.99 -23.92
CA GLN A 432 20.96 -2.84 -23.44
C GLN A 432 20.84 -2.84 -21.91
N GLU A 433 21.97 -2.82 -21.19
CA GLU A 433 22.00 -2.86 -19.73
C GLU A 433 21.36 -1.61 -19.11
N THR A 434 21.78 -0.41 -19.54
CA THR A 434 21.28 0.85 -18.98
C THR A 434 19.82 1.10 -19.36
N ILE A 435 19.45 0.85 -20.62
CA ILE A 435 18.07 1.08 -21.06
C ILE A 435 17.11 0.08 -20.41
N SER A 436 17.52 -1.17 -20.19
CA SER A 436 16.69 -2.14 -19.46
C SER A 436 16.47 -1.69 -18.01
N ALA A 437 17.49 -1.13 -17.36
CA ALA A 437 17.38 -0.59 -16.01
C ALA A 437 16.43 0.62 -15.98
N ARG A 438 16.55 1.57 -16.91
CA ARG A 438 15.65 2.74 -16.99
C ARG A 438 14.20 2.33 -17.28
N VAL A 439 13.97 1.43 -18.23
CA VAL A 439 12.64 0.87 -18.52
C VAL A 439 12.04 0.21 -17.27
N SER A 440 12.82 -0.63 -16.58
CA SER A 440 12.37 -1.29 -15.36
C SER A 440 12.03 -0.30 -14.24
N GLY A 441 12.84 0.75 -14.09
CA GLY A 441 12.58 1.84 -13.16
C GLY A 441 11.28 2.59 -13.47
N MET A 442 11.05 2.95 -14.74
CA MET A 442 9.81 3.60 -15.17
C MET A 442 8.59 2.68 -15.04
N TYR A 443 8.74 1.38 -15.27
CA TYR A 443 7.69 0.39 -15.03
C TYR A 443 7.25 0.37 -13.57
N LYS A 444 8.22 0.31 -12.67
CA LYS A 444 7.94 0.33 -11.24
C LYS A 444 7.32 1.65 -10.81
N LEU A 445 7.83 2.77 -11.33
CA LEU A 445 7.34 4.10 -11.00
C LEU A 445 5.91 4.34 -11.49
N TYR A 446 5.61 4.06 -12.76
CA TYR A 446 4.33 4.38 -13.39
C TYR A 446 3.30 3.25 -13.30
N LEU A 447 3.72 1.99 -13.34
CA LEU A 447 2.82 0.83 -13.36
C LEU A 447 2.87 -0.02 -12.08
N GLY A 448 3.81 0.24 -11.17
CA GLY A 448 3.85 -0.40 -9.85
C GLY A 448 4.33 -1.85 -9.85
N ARG A 449 4.86 -2.33 -10.97
CA ARG A 449 5.35 -3.71 -11.12
C ARG A 449 6.64 -3.76 -11.92
N THR A 450 7.33 -4.89 -11.84
CA THR A 450 8.43 -5.20 -12.75
C THR A 450 7.87 -5.60 -14.12
N PRO A 451 8.53 -5.22 -15.23
CA PRO A 451 8.14 -5.71 -16.54
C PRO A 451 8.46 -7.20 -16.65
N ASP A 452 7.57 -7.96 -17.30
CA ASP A 452 7.91 -9.30 -17.77
C ASP A 452 8.94 -9.23 -18.92
N ALA A 453 9.52 -10.36 -19.30
CA ALA A 453 10.58 -10.41 -20.31
C ALA A 453 10.16 -9.85 -21.68
N ALA A 454 8.90 -10.07 -22.09
CA ALA A 454 8.40 -9.58 -23.37
C ALA A 454 8.10 -8.08 -23.30
N GLY A 455 7.48 -7.62 -22.21
CA GLY A 455 7.25 -6.21 -21.93
C GLY A 455 8.55 -5.41 -21.88
N LEU A 456 9.57 -5.91 -21.18
CA LEU A 456 10.89 -5.30 -21.11
C LEU A 456 11.52 -5.18 -22.50
N ALA A 457 11.56 -6.26 -23.27
CA ALA A 457 12.15 -6.26 -24.61
C ALA A 457 11.45 -5.28 -25.55
N ASN A 458 10.11 -5.23 -25.52
CA ASN A 458 9.32 -4.31 -26.35
C ASN A 458 9.61 -2.85 -25.98
N TRP A 459 9.56 -2.49 -24.69
CA TRP A 459 9.76 -1.11 -24.25
C TRP A 459 11.20 -0.65 -24.38
N VAL A 460 12.18 -1.54 -24.28
CA VAL A 460 13.57 -1.22 -24.64
C VAL A 460 13.68 -0.87 -26.13
N GLY A 461 13.08 -1.67 -27.01
CA GLY A 461 13.06 -1.39 -28.44
C GLY A 461 12.42 -0.04 -28.77
N ILE A 462 11.34 0.31 -28.07
CA ILE A 462 10.68 1.62 -28.19
C ILE A 462 11.61 2.74 -27.68
N ALA A 463 12.15 2.60 -26.47
CA ALA A 463 13.00 3.63 -25.85
C ALA A 463 14.26 3.94 -26.69
N LEU A 464 14.83 2.95 -27.39
CA LEU A 464 15.93 3.16 -28.34
C LEU A 464 15.54 3.99 -29.57
N GLN A 465 14.26 4.02 -29.94
CA GLN A 465 13.77 4.74 -31.10
C GLN A 465 13.26 6.15 -30.76
N ILE A 466 12.57 6.29 -29.64
CA ILE A 466 11.85 7.53 -29.28
C ILE A 466 12.35 8.20 -28.00
N GLY A 467 13.38 7.62 -27.37
CA GLY A 467 13.96 8.10 -26.12
C GLY A 467 13.07 7.87 -24.89
N ASP A 468 13.64 8.22 -23.74
CA ASP A 468 13.00 8.08 -22.41
C ASP A 468 11.76 8.97 -22.28
N SER A 469 11.73 10.12 -22.96
CA SER A 469 10.57 11.00 -23.07
C SER A 469 9.34 10.31 -23.67
N GLY A 470 9.53 9.58 -24.78
CA GLY A 470 8.46 8.84 -25.44
C GLY A 470 8.05 7.58 -24.66
N LEU A 471 9.02 6.86 -24.09
CA LEU A 471 8.76 5.75 -23.17
C LEU A 471 7.86 6.20 -22.01
N ARG A 472 8.21 7.30 -21.36
CA ARG A 472 7.47 7.86 -20.23
C ARG A 472 6.03 8.21 -20.58
N ALA A 473 5.82 8.92 -21.69
CA ALA A 473 4.47 9.25 -22.17
C ALA A 473 3.66 8.00 -22.58
N GLY A 474 4.32 6.98 -23.13
CA GLY A 474 3.68 5.72 -23.49
C GLY A 474 3.19 4.95 -22.27
N LEU A 475 4.03 4.82 -21.23
CA LEU A 475 3.68 4.13 -20.00
C LEU A 475 2.58 4.86 -19.22
N SER A 476 2.74 6.17 -19.00
CA SER A 476 1.76 6.96 -18.23
C SER A 476 0.48 7.27 -19.01
N GLY A 477 0.50 7.14 -20.34
CA GLY A 477 -0.68 7.25 -21.18
C GLY A 477 -1.50 5.95 -21.33
N SER A 478 -1.12 4.88 -20.63
CA SER A 478 -1.77 3.57 -20.75
C SER A 478 -3.00 3.44 -19.85
N ASP A 479 -3.91 2.52 -20.22
CA ASP A 479 -5.06 2.16 -19.37
C ASP A 479 -4.61 1.58 -18.03
N GLU A 480 -3.47 0.87 -18.00
CA GLU A 480 -2.89 0.35 -16.76
C GLU A 480 -2.49 1.49 -15.81
N TYR A 481 -1.86 2.55 -16.32
CA TYR A 481 -1.57 3.74 -15.53
C TYR A 481 -2.86 4.43 -15.06
N PHE A 482 -3.87 4.54 -15.94
CA PHE A 482 -5.17 5.11 -15.58
C PHE A 482 -5.84 4.33 -14.44
N VAL A 483 -5.88 3.00 -14.52
CA VAL A 483 -6.41 2.14 -13.47
C VAL A 483 -5.59 2.30 -12.18
N ARG A 484 -4.27 2.24 -12.27
CA ARG A 484 -3.38 2.40 -11.12
C ARG A 484 -3.55 3.75 -10.43
N SER A 485 -3.81 4.83 -11.18
CA SER A 485 -4.01 6.15 -10.60
C SER A 485 -5.16 6.20 -9.60
N GLN A 486 -6.22 5.41 -9.81
CA GLN A 486 -7.37 5.31 -8.91
C GLN A 486 -7.03 4.64 -7.58
N PHE A 487 -5.98 3.84 -7.54
CA PHE A 487 -5.46 3.20 -6.32
C PHE A 487 -4.39 4.05 -5.63
N ARG A 488 -3.90 5.11 -6.27
CA ARG A 488 -2.87 6.00 -5.74
C ARG A 488 -3.49 7.30 -5.19
N PHE A 489 -4.52 7.80 -5.87
CA PHE A 489 -5.15 9.10 -5.65
C PHE A 489 -6.66 8.93 -5.53
N ARG A 490 -7.12 8.50 -4.35
CA ARG A 490 -8.55 8.21 -4.13
C ARG A 490 -9.25 9.46 -3.59
N GLU A 491 -10.40 9.80 -4.18
CA GLU A 491 -11.34 10.79 -3.63
C GLU A 491 -12.05 10.23 -2.39
N GLU A 492 -12.18 11.05 -1.36
CA GLU A 492 -13.00 10.74 -0.17
C GLU A 492 -14.49 11.01 -0.40
#